data_AF-A0A6A7MYV9-F1
#
_entry.id   AF-A0A6A7MYV9-F1
#
_cell.length_a   1.000
_cell.length_b   1.000
_cell.length_c   1.000
_cell.angle_alpha   90.00
_cell.angle_beta   90.00
_cell.angle_gamma   90.00
#
_symmetry.space_group_name_H-M   'P 1'
#
loop_
_entity.id
_entity.type
_entity.pdbx_description
1 polymer ?
#
loop_
_entity_poly.entity_id
_entity_poly.type
_entity_poly.pdbx_seq_one_letter_code
_entity_poly.pdbx_strand_id
1 'polypeptide(L)'
;MTNQTEPVAQAVQARPYLIQIHDYAPAAFDQSAVHVRNGYHFDPTMAPQFFDTNGQVAITLVLGSPSPEAVTAAAATISITTQLMEAARQREIEAAAKQMATAMRLDDDMAGIKAQIAEQEKVMRKLKDEETKKRKEQAANT
;
A
#
# COMPACT_ATOMS: atom_id res chain seq x y z
N MET A 1 -1.02 -68.01 -4.12
CA MET A 1 -1.35 -67.11 -5.24
C MET A 1 -0.95 -65.70 -4.81
N THR A 2 0.30 -65.31 -5.10
CA THR A 2 0.84 -63.99 -4.79
C THR A 2 0.55 -63.06 -5.96
N ASN A 3 -0.41 -62.15 -5.81
CA ASN A 3 -0.64 -61.05 -6.74
C ASN A 3 0.56 -60.12 -6.67
N GLN A 4 1.45 -60.22 -7.66
CA GLN A 4 2.44 -59.19 -7.94
C GLN A 4 1.72 -58.06 -8.68
N THR A 5 1.39 -57.01 -7.97
CA THR A 5 0.97 -55.74 -8.58
C THR A 5 2.24 -55.04 -9.04
N GLU A 6 2.56 -55.15 -10.33
CA GLU A 6 3.64 -54.35 -10.91
C GLU A 6 3.29 -52.85 -10.79
N PRO A 7 4.26 -51.99 -10.43
CA PRO A 7 4.02 -50.56 -10.39
C PRO A 7 3.84 -50.05 -11.83
N VAL A 8 2.65 -49.56 -12.14
CA VAL A 8 2.39 -48.84 -13.39
C VAL A 8 3.26 -47.60 -13.39
N ALA A 9 4.35 -47.62 -14.16
CA ALA A 9 5.17 -46.45 -14.41
C ALA A 9 4.27 -45.37 -15.00
N GLN A 10 4.02 -44.30 -14.22
CA GLN A 10 3.35 -43.12 -14.73
C GLN A 10 4.18 -42.60 -15.91
N ALA A 11 3.64 -42.70 -17.12
CA ALA A 11 4.26 -42.12 -18.31
C ALA A 11 4.46 -40.63 -18.02
N VAL A 12 5.71 -40.19 -17.94
CA VAL A 12 6.07 -38.79 -17.89
C VAL A 12 5.51 -38.18 -19.18
N GLN A 13 4.38 -37.48 -19.10
CA GLN A 13 3.83 -36.78 -20.25
C GLN A 13 4.87 -35.76 -20.71
N ALA A 14 5.46 -36.02 -21.88
CA ALA A 14 6.41 -35.11 -22.49
C ALA A 14 5.72 -33.76 -22.69
N ARG A 15 6.25 -32.72 -22.04
CA ARG A 15 5.73 -31.37 -22.19
C ARG A 15 5.99 -30.90 -23.62
N PRO A 16 5.00 -30.32 -24.33
CA PRO A 16 5.21 -29.82 -25.67
C PRO A 16 6.24 -28.68 -25.64
N TYR A 17 7.15 -28.65 -26.60
CA TYR A 17 8.14 -27.57 -26.69
C TYR A 17 7.48 -26.21 -26.95
N LEU A 18 6.38 -26.20 -27.71
CA LEU A 18 5.72 -24.99 -28.19
C LEU A 18 4.20 -25.10 -27.97
N ILE A 19 3.58 -24.01 -27.52
CA ILE A 19 2.13 -23.89 -27.32
C ILE A 19 1.66 -22.64 -28.07
N GLN A 20 0.59 -22.77 -28.85
CA GLN A 20 -0.10 -21.66 -29.49
C GLN A 20 -1.48 -21.49 -28.86
N ILE A 21 -1.78 -20.28 -28.40
CA ILE A 21 -3.05 -19.91 -27.80
C ILE A 21 -3.73 -18.94 -28.77
N HIS A 22 -4.97 -19.24 -29.16
CA HIS A 22 -5.78 -18.41 -30.03
C HIS A 22 -7.13 -18.21 -29.37
N ASP A 23 -7.33 -17.06 -28.74
CA ASP A 23 -8.55 -16.77 -28.00
C ASP A 23 -8.76 -15.26 -27.85
N TYR A 24 -9.88 -14.86 -27.24
CA TYR A 24 -10.11 -13.49 -26.78
C TYR A 24 -9.02 -13.06 -25.80
N ALA A 25 -8.58 -11.82 -25.91
CA ALA A 25 -7.40 -11.33 -25.20
C ALA A 25 -7.37 -11.64 -23.69
N PRO A 26 -8.43 -11.39 -22.89
CA PRO A 26 -8.40 -11.73 -21.46
C PRO A 26 -8.17 -13.22 -21.20
N ALA A 27 -8.91 -14.08 -21.90
CA ALA A 27 -8.80 -15.53 -21.74
C ALA A 27 -7.44 -16.07 -22.20
N ALA A 28 -6.90 -15.54 -23.31
CA ALA A 28 -5.59 -15.92 -23.82
C ALA A 28 -4.46 -15.54 -22.86
N PHE A 29 -4.53 -14.36 -22.22
CA PHE A 29 -3.54 -13.92 -21.23
C PHE A 29 -3.63 -14.73 -19.93
N ASP A 30 -4.84 -15.08 -19.48
CA ASP A 30 -5.04 -15.95 -18.32
C ASP A 30 -4.45 -17.35 -18.56
N GLN A 31 -4.72 -17.94 -19.74
CA GLN A 31 -4.10 -19.20 -20.15
C GLN A 31 -2.57 -19.09 -20.20
N SER A 32 -2.07 -17.99 -20.77
CA SER A 32 -0.63 -17.74 -20.86
C SER A 32 0.03 -17.66 -19.48
N ALA A 33 -0.60 -17.01 -18.50
CA ALA A 33 -0.08 -16.90 -17.14
C ALA A 33 0.11 -18.29 -16.47
N VAL A 34 -0.82 -19.22 -16.72
CA VAL A 34 -0.71 -20.60 -16.24
C VAL A 34 0.47 -21.31 -16.89
N HIS A 35 0.61 -21.20 -18.21
CA HIS A 35 1.74 -21.80 -18.92
C HIS A 35 3.08 -21.18 -18.52
N VAL A 36 3.14 -19.88 -18.26
CA VAL A 36 4.36 -19.22 -17.78
C VAL A 36 4.82 -19.81 -16.44
N ARG A 37 3.89 -20.06 -15.51
CA ARG A 37 4.21 -20.76 -14.24
C ARG A 37 4.73 -22.19 -14.47
N ASN A 38 4.33 -22.82 -15.56
CA ASN A 38 4.77 -24.17 -15.93
C ASN A 38 6.12 -24.20 -16.68
N GLY A 39 6.81 -23.06 -16.78
CA GLY A 39 8.14 -22.95 -17.40
C GLY A 39 8.10 -22.59 -18.88
N TYR A 40 6.99 -22.04 -19.36
CA TYR A 40 6.93 -21.46 -20.70
C TYR A 40 7.23 -19.95 -20.64
N HIS A 41 7.64 -19.37 -21.75
CA HIS A 41 7.71 -17.93 -21.93
C HIS A 41 7.26 -17.54 -23.33
N PHE A 42 6.95 -16.26 -23.52
CA PHE A 42 6.63 -15.72 -24.85
C PHE A 42 7.81 -15.94 -25.80
N ASP A 43 7.50 -16.44 -27.00
CA ASP A 43 8.50 -16.66 -28.03
C ASP A 43 9.15 -15.31 -28.41
N PRO A 44 10.49 -15.15 -28.29
CA PRO A 44 11.17 -13.91 -28.62
C PRO A 44 11.17 -13.61 -30.13
N THR A 45 10.92 -14.60 -30.97
CA THR A 45 10.87 -14.46 -32.43
C THR A 45 9.47 -14.20 -32.96
N MET A 46 8.44 -14.48 -32.16
CA MET A 46 7.03 -14.33 -32.54
C MET A 46 6.27 -13.53 -31.48
N ALA A 47 6.15 -12.22 -31.72
CA ALA A 47 5.34 -11.35 -30.87
C ALA A 47 3.86 -11.78 -30.88
N PRO A 48 3.13 -11.61 -29.76
CA PRO A 48 1.69 -11.77 -29.73
C PRO A 48 1.01 -10.95 -30.82
N GLN A 49 0.13 -11.59 -31.60
CA GLN A 49 -0.61 -10.93 -32.68
C GLN A 49 -2.01 -10.56 -32.20
N PHE A 50 -2.32 -9.28 -32.18
CA PHE A 50 -3.64 -8.78 -31.81
C PHE A 50 -4.50 -8.63 -33.06
N PHE A 51 -5.72 -9.13 -33.00
CA PHE A 51 -6.71 -9.01 -34.06
C PHE A 51 -7.71 -7.92 -33.68
N ASP A 52 -7.53 -6.72 -34.24
CA ASP A 52 -8.29 -5.52 -33.87
C ASP A 52 -9.80 -5.64 -34.11
N THR A 53 -10.21 -6.49 -35.04
CA THR A 53 -11.62 -6.62 -35.46
C THR A 53 -12.48 -7.38 -34.46
N ASN A 54 -11.88 -8.28 -33.66
CA ASN A 54 -12.62 -9.17 -32.77
C ASN A 54 -12.04 -9.24 -31.35
N GLY A 55 -10.96 -8.51 -31.06
CA GLY A 55 -10.32 -8.51 -29.75
C GLY A 55 -9.66 -9.86 -29.40
N GLN A 56 -9.39 -10.70 -30.39
CA GLN A 56 -8.62 -11.93 -30.22
C GLN A 56 -7.12 -11.64 -30.23
N VAL A 57 -6.36 -12.57 -29.67
CA VAL A 57 -4.91 -12.56 -29.70
C VAL A 57 -4.40 -13.98 -30.00
N ALA A 58 -3.37 -14.06 -30.84
CA ALA A 58 -2.57 -15.25 -31.01
C ALA A 58 -1.27 -15.10 -30.22
N ILE A 59 -1.02 -16.02 -29.28
CA ILE A 59 0.15 -16.03 -28.42
C ILE A 59 0.93 -17.32 -28.68
N THR A 60 2.23 -17.19 -28.95
CA THR A 60 3.14 -18.34 -29.03
C THR A 60 4.02 -18.37 -27.79
N LEU A 61 4.02 -19.52 -27.11
CA LEU A 61 4.82 -19.78 -25.93
C LEU A 61 5.77 -20.94 -26.20
N VAL A 62 7.01 -20.84 -25.71
CA VAL A 62 8.04 -21.86 -25.82
C VAL A 62 8.52 -22.30 -24.44
N LEU A 63 8.84 -23.58 -24.31
CA LEU A 63 9.36 -24.17 -23.07
C LEU A 63 10.81 -23.73 -22.87
N GLY A 64 11.11 -23.10 -21.73
CA GLY A 64 12.46 -22.63 -21.46
C GLY A 64 12.52 -21.56 -20.38
N SER A 65 13.62 -20.82 -20.38
CA SER A 65 13.83 -19.70 -19.48
C SER A 65 13.68 -18.37 -20.23
N PRO A 66 13.05 -17.36 -19.63
CA PRO A 66 13.01 -16.03 -20.21
C PRO A 66 14.42 -15.47 -20.42
N SER A 67 14.57 -14.52 -21.35
CA SER A 67 15.86 -13.87 -21.58
C SER A 67 16.35 -13.12 -20.34
N PRO A 68 17.68 -13.00 -20.14
CA PRO A 68 18.24 -12.20 -19.04
C PRO A 68 17.74 -10.75 -19.04
N GLU A 69 17.48 -10.19 -20.22
CA GLU A 69 16.90 -8.85 -20.39
C GLU A 69 15.48 -8.77 -19.82
N ALA A 70 14.62 -9.75 -20.10
CA ALA A 70 13.26 -9.80 -19.56
C ALA A 70 13.27 -9.94 -18.02
N VAL A 71 14.18 -10.75 -17.47
CA VAL A 71 14.37 -10.88 -16.02
C VAL A 71 14.82 -9.55 -15.41
N THR A 72 15.77 -8.87 -16.04
CA THR A 72 16.28 -7.57 -15.57
C THR A 72 15.20 -6.49 -15.62
N ALA A 73 14.42 -6.44 -16.71
CA ALA A 73 13.30 -5.53 -16.85
C ALA A 73 12.24 -5.75 -15.77
N ALA A 74 11.88 -7.01 -15.50
CA ALA A 74 10.94 -7.36 -14.43
C ALA A 74 11.44 -6.92 -13.04
N ALA A 75 12.73 -7.14 -12.74
CA ALA A 75 13.34 -6.68 -11.50
C ALA A 75 13.33 -5.15 -11.37
N ALA A 76 13.61 -4.43 -12.47
CA ALA A 76 13.54 -2.98 -12.51
C ALA A 76 12.12 -2.46 -12.23
N THR A 77 11.10 -3.08 -12.82
CA THR A 77 9.69 -2.72 -12.54
C THR A 77 9.33 -2.90 -11.07
N ILE A 78 9.71 -4.03 -10.47
CA ILE A 78 9.48 -4.29 -9.04
C ILE A 78 10.15 -3.22 -8.16
N SER A 79 11.40 -2.90 -8.46
CA SER A 79 12.17 -1.87 -7.73
C SER A 79 11.48 -0.51 -7.80
N ILE A 80 11.09 -0.05 -9.00
CA ILE A 80 10.40 1.23 -9.20
C ILE A 80 9.09 1.26 -8.41
N THR A 81 8.26 0.21 -8.52
CA THR A 81 6.99 0.15 -7.80
C THR A 81 7.20 0.19 -6.28
N THR A 82 8.22 -0.51 -5.78
CA THR A 82 8.54 -0.54 -4.36
C THR A 82 8.94 0.85 -3.86
N GLN A 83 9.80 1.57 -4.59
CA GLN A 83 10.21 2.94 -4.27
C GLN A 83 9.01 3.91 -4.25
N LEU A 84 8.07 3.77 -5.19
CA LEU A 84 6.86 4.60 -5.21
C LEU A 84 5.96 4.32 -4.00
N MET A 85 5.80 3.05 -3.60
CA MET A 85 5.05 2.68 -2.40
C MET A 85 5.70 3.21 -1.12
N GLU A 86 7.03 3.12 -1.01
CA GLU A 86 7.76 3.67 0.13
C GLU A 86 7.65 5.19 0.21
N ALA A 87 7.76 5.89 -0.92
CA ALA A 87 7.59 7.33 -0.97
C ALA A 87 6.16 7.76 -0.57
N ALA A 88 5.14 7.02 -1.01
CA ALA A 88 3.75 7.26 -0.59
C ALA A 88 3.59 7.07 0.92
N ARG A 89 4.11 5.96 1.45
CA ARG A 89 4.10 5.66 2.90
C ARG A 89 4.81 6.74 3.71
N GLN A 90 5.94 7.24 3.23
CA GLN A 90 6.70 8.29 3.90
C GLN A 90 5.91 9.60 3.98
N ARG A 91 5.20 9.98 2.90
CA ARG A 91 4.32 11.15 2.89
C ARG A 91 3.17 11.02 3.89
N GLU A 92 2.59 9.82 4.02
CA GLU A 92 1.54 9.56 5.01
C GLU A 92 2.06 9.69 6.44
N ILE A 93 3.25 9.14 6.72
CA ILE A 93 3.90 9.25 8.04
C ILE A 93 4.20 10.72 8.37
N GLU A 94 4.75 11.48 7.43
CA GLU A 94 5.06 12.90 7.63
C GLU A 94 3.79 13.73 7.85
N ALA A 95 2.71 13.45 7.11
CA ALA A 95 1.43 14.10 7.30
C ALA A 95 0.86 13.79 8.69
N ALA A 96 0.90 12.53 9.13
CA ALA A 96 0.44 12.13 10.45
C ALA A 96 1.29 12.77 11.57
N ALA A 97 2.62 12.77 11.42
CA ALA A 97 3.54 13.40 12.36
C ALA A 97 3.29 14.91 12.48
N LYS A 98 3.03 15.59 11.35
CA LYS A 98 2.70 17.02 11.35
C LYS A 98 1.37 17.31 12.04
N GLN A 99 0.36 16.46 11.86
CA GLN A 99 -0.92 16.58 12.56
C GLN A 99 -0.74 16.41 14.07
N MET A 100 0.00 15.39 14.50
CA MET A 100 0.31 15.16 15.92
C MET A 100 1.07 16.34 16.53
N ALA A 101 2.11 16.84 15.86
CA ALA A 101 2.86 18.00 16.33
C ALA A 101 2.00 19.27 16.46
N THR A 102 1.07 19.47 15.53
CA THR A 102 0.12 20.60 15.57
C THR A 102 -0.85 20.45 16.74
N ALA A 103 -1.37 19.23 16.97
CA ALA A 103 -2.26 18.94 18.09
C ALA A 103 -1.57 19.16 19.45
N MET A 104 -0.33 18.66 19.61
CA MET A 104 0.46 18.87 20.83
C MET A 104 0.69 20.37 21.11
N ARG A 105 1.05 21.15 20.09
CA ARG A 105 1.24 22.60 20.27
C ARG A 105 -0.05 23.29 20.71
N LEU A 106 -1.19 22.89 20.14
CA LEU A 106 -2.48 23.46 20.49
C LEU A 106 -2.90 23.10 21.92
N ASP A 107 -2.60 21.88 22.36
CA ASP A 107 -2.83 21.44 23.74
C ASP A 107 -1.95 22.22 24.74
N ASP A 108 -0.66 22.44 24.42
CA ASP A 108 0.25 23.24 25.24
C ASP A 108 -0.20 24.71 25.32
N ASP A 109 -0.58 25.32 24.19
CA ASP A 109 -1.12 26.67 24.13
C ASP A 109 -2.41 26.79 24.97
N MET A 110 -3.31 25.81 24.86
CA MET A 110 -4.54 25.76 25.66
C MET A 110 -4.27 25.57 27.16
N ALA A 111 -3.26 24.79 27.53
CA ALA A 111 -2.86 24.64 28.93
C ALA A 111 -2.31 25.97 29.50
N GLY A 112 -1.51 26.70 28.72
CA GLY A 112 -1.02 28.04 29.06
C GLY A 112 -2.15 29.05 29.25
N ILE A 113 -3.13 29.09 28.34
CA ILE A 113 -4.29 29.97 28.44
C ILE A 113 -5.12 29.64 29.69
N LYS A 114 -5.39 28.35 29.96
CA LYS A 114 -6.11 27.94 31.17
C LYS A 114 -5.39 28.36 32.45
N ALA A 115 -4.07 28.26 32.49
CA ALA A 115 -3.27 28.71 33.63
C ALA A 115 -3.40 30.24 33.84
N GLN A 116 -3.38 31.02 32.76
CA GLN A 116 -3.56 32.49 32.84
C GLN A 116 -4.97 32.86 33.33
N ILE A 117 -6.01 32.19 32.84
CA ILE A 117 -7.39 32.40 33.30
C ILE A 117 -7.51 32.12 34.79
N ALA A 118 -6.96 31.00 35.27
CA ALA A 118 -7.00 30.63 36.68
C ALA A 118 -6.31 31.68 37.57
N GLU A 119 -5.18 32.24 37.12
CA GLU A 119 -4.49 33.30 37.87
C GLU A 119 -5.28 34.62 37.85
N GLN A 120 -5.87 35.00 36.71
CA GLN A 120 -6.72 36.19 36.62
C GLN A 120 -7.96 36.07 37.51
N GLU A 121 -8.62 34.90 37.54
CA GLU A 121 -9.77 34.65 38.42
C GLU A 121 -9.39 34.79 39.91
N LYS A 122 -8.21 34.29 40.29
CA LYS A 122 -7.68 34.42 41.65
C LYS A 122 -7.42 35.88 42.03
N VAL A 123 -6.85 36.68 41.12
CA VAL A 123 -6.63 38.12 41.34
C VAL A 123 -7.97 38.86 41.45
N MET A 124 -8.92 38.57 40.57
CA MET A 124 -10.25 39.18 40.60
C MET A 124 -11.02 38.85 41.88
N ARG A 125 -10.87 37.63 42.41
CA ARG A 125 -11.45 37.25 43.71
C ARG A 125 -10.87 38.09 44.84
N LYS A 126 -9.54 38.21 44.90
CA LYS A 126 -8.86 39.04 45.92
C LYS A 126 -9.30 40.50 45.85
N LEU A 127 -9.40 41.07 44.64
CA LEU A 127 -9.87 42.45 44.46
C LEU A 127 -11.32 42.63 44.95
N LYS A 128 -12.22 41.69 44.65
CA LYS A 128 -13.60 41.72 45.16
C LYS A 128 -13.67 41.61 46.69
N ASP A 129 -12.84 40.75 47.28
CA ASP A 129 -12.77 40.58 48.74
C ASP A 129 -12.23 41.86 49.42
N GLU A 130 -11.21 42.50 48.83
CA GLU A 130 -10.69 43.79 49.30
C GLU A 130 -11.71 44.93 49.14
N GLU A 131 -12.44 44.97 48.03
CA GLU A 131 -13.47 45.98 47.77
C GLU A 131 -14.65 45.84 48.75
N THR A 132 -15.15 44.62 48.97
CA THR A 132 -16.18 44.37 49.99
C THR A 132 -15.71 44.69 51.39
N LYS A 133 -14.44 44.43 51.73
CA LYS A 133 -13.86 44.82 53.03
C LYS A 133 -13.84 46.34 53.19
N LYS A 134 -13.30 47.08 52.21
CA LYS A 134 -13.28 48.55 52.22
C LYS A 134 -14.67 49.15 52.32
N ARG A 135 -15.65 48.58 51.62
CA ARG A 135 -17.04 49.05 51.63
C ARG A 135 -17.71 48.86 52.99
N LYS A 136 -17.41 47.76 53.70
CA LYS A 136 -17.87 47.54 55.08
C LYS A 136 -17.20 48.49 56.07
N GLU A 137 -15.91 48.77 55.91
CA GLU A 137 -15.18 49.73 56.75
C GLU A 137 -15.71 51.16 56.56
N GLN A 138 -16.05 51.56 55.33
CA GLN A 138 -16.69 52.86 55.06
C GLN A 138 -18.10 52.95 55.66
N ALA A 139 -18.91 51.90 55.54
CA ALA A 139 -20.25 51.86 56.11
C ALA A 139 -20.26 51.86 57.66
N ALA A 140 -19.17 51.47 58.32
CA ALA A 140 -19.03 51.51 59.78
C ALA A 140 -18.59 52.88 60.32
N ASN A 141 -18.12 53.78 59.45
CA ASN A 141 -17.63 55.12 59.79
C ASN A 141 -18.63 56.25 59.43
N THR A 142 -19.87 55.89 59.11
CA THR A 142 -20.99 56.82 58.86
C THR A 142 -22.09 56.57 59.88
#